data_AF-A0A3C0MCU5-F1
#
_entry.id   AF-A0A3C0MCU5-F1
#
_cell.length_a   1.000
_cell.length_b   1.000
_cell.length_c   1.000
_cell.angle_alpha   90.00
_cell.angle_beta   90.00
_cell.angle_gamma   90.00
#
_symmetry.space_group_name_H-M   'P 1'
#
loop_
_entity.id
_entity.type
_entity.pdbx_description
1 polymer ?
#
loop_
_entity_poly.entity_id
_entity_poly.type
_entity_poly.pdbx_seq_one_letter_code
_entity_poly.pdbx_strand_id
1 'polypeptide(L)' 'RADGLTAGAIYGAGLEYAFNDKWSVRAEYLRFDIGSDELVAPGFNLYEAETDVDTFRLGITVKLGS' A
#
# COMPACT_ATOMS: atom_id res chain seq x y z
N ARG A 1 -21.90 18.29 10.45
CA ARG A 1 -20.44 18.38 10.24
C ARG A 1 -20.05 16.97 9.86
N ALA A 2 -19.69 16.71 8.60
CA ALA A 2 -19.25 15.39 8.18
C ALA A 2 -17.76 15.31 8.48
N ASP A 3 -17.41 14.68 9.59
CA ASP A 3 -16.07 14.17 9.88
C ASP A 3 -15.84 12.90 9.05
N GLY A 4 -15.94 13.03 7.72
CA GLY A 4 -15.60 11.98 6.77
C GLY A 4 -14.10 11.90 6.56
N LEU A 5 -13.37 11.53 7.62
CA LEU A 5 -11.94 11.23 7.54
C LEU A 5 -11.78 9.71 7.62
N THR A 6 -11.78 9.06 6.46
CA THR A 6 -11.43 7.64 6.33
C THR A 6 -9.93 7.50 6.56
N ALA A 7 -9.54 6.89 7.67
CA ALA A 7 -8.16 6.60 7.98
C ALA A 7 -7.77 5.28 7.29
N GLY A 8 -6.85 5.35 6.34
CA GLY A 8 -6.26 4.17 5.70
C GLY A 8 -4.89 3.83 6.28
N ALA A 9 -4.50 2.56 6.19
CA ALA A 9 -3.19 2.07 6.56
C ALA A 9 -2.47 1.46 5.36
N ILE A 10 -1.15 1.59 5.32
CA ILE A 10 -0.30 0.92 4.34
C ILE A 10 0.72 0.11 5.12
N TYR A 11 0.76 -1.19 4.85
CA TYR A 11 1.73 -2.09 5.46
C TYR A 11 2.25 -3.07 4.41
N GLY A 12 3.44 -3.61 4.65
CA GLY A 12 4.09 -4.46 3.67
C GLY A 12 5.42 -4.99 4.14
N ALA A 13 6.00 -5.85 3.31
CA ALA A 13 7.29 -6.47 3.55
C ALA A 13 8.12 -6.42 2.27
N GLY A 14 9.43 -6.39 2.43
CA GLY A 14 10.36 -6.37 1.31
C GLY A 14 11.65 -7.09 1.61
N LEU A 15 12.28 -7.57 0.55
CA LEU A 15 13.59 -8.18 0.57
C LEU A 15 14.54 -7.34 -0.29
N GLU A 16 15.76 -7.16 0.18
CA GLU A 16 16.85 -6.58 -0.59
C GLU A 16 17.97 -7.59 -0.71
N TYR A 17 18.54 -7.71 -1.92
CA TYR A 17 19.66 -8.58 -2.21
C TYR A 17 20.78 -7.78 -2.90
N ALA A 18 21.95 -7.73 -2.28
CA ALA A 18 23.15 -7.15 -2.87
C ALA A 18 23.86 -8.21 -3.73
N PHE A 19 23.98 -7.96 -5.04
CA PHE A 19 24.76 -8.84 -5.93
C PHE A 19 26.26 -8.62 -5.75
N ASN A 20 26.66 -7.39 -5.49
CA ASN A 20 28.03 -6.97 -5.22
C ASN A 20 28.01 -5.65 -4.42
N ASP A 21 29.18 -5.13 -4.10
CA ASP A 21 29.32 -3.90 -3.29
C ASP A 21 28.70 -2.65 -3.93
N LYS A 22 28.38 -2.69 -5.23
CA LYS A 22 27.86 -1.56 -5.99
C LYS A 22 26.38 -1.66 -6.34
N TRP A 23 25.82 -2.87 -6.44
CA TRP A 23 24.47 -3.10 -6.96
C TRP A 23 23.65 -3.99 -6.03
N SER A 24 22.45 -3.52 -5.65
CA SER A 24 21.42 -4.34 -5.01
C SER A 24 20.10 -4.29 -5.79
N VAL A 25 19.32 -5.37 -5.71
CA VAL A 25 17.91 -5.38 -6.10
C VAL A 25 17.03 -5.42 -4.88
N ARG A 26 15.85 -4.83 -5.00
CA ARG A 26 14.80 -4.95 -4.00
C ARG A 26 13.50 -5.45 -4.63
N ALA A 27 12.78 -6.24 -3.85
CA ALA A 27 11.40 -6.61 -4.11
C ALA A 27 10.56 -6.21 -2.90
N GLU A 28 9.43 -5.56 -3.12
CA GLU A 28 8.54 -5.10 -2.06
C GLU A 28 7.09 -5.46 -2.41
N TYR A 29 6.37 -5.93 -1.40
CA TYR A 29 4.93 -6.13 -1.44
C TYR A 29 4.28 -5.15 -0.45
N LEU A 30 3.29 -4.41 -0.92
CA LEU A 30 2.51 -3.46 -0.14
C LEU A 30 1.03 -3.81 -0.24
N ARG A 31 0.34 -3.73 0.89
CA ARG A 31 -1.11 -3.75 0.98
C ARG A 31 -1.61 -2.40 1.47
N PHE A 32 -2.61 -1.89 0.76
CA PHE A 32 -3.31 -0.66 1.07
C PHE A 32 -4.68 -1.03 1.62
N ASP A 33 -4.90 -0.70 2.88
CA ASP A 33 -6.17 -0.80 3.56
C ASP A 33 -6.79 0.60 3.55
N ILE A 34 -7.73 0.81 2.64
CA ILE A 34 -8.45 2.07 2.47
C ILE A 34 -9.85 1.77 3.00
N GLY A 35 -10.06 2.05 4.29
CA GLY A 35 -11.22 1.60 5.06
C GLY A 35 -12.60 1.83 4.40
N SER A 36 -13.62 1.14 4.89
CA SER A 36 -14.98 1.23 4.38
C SER A 36 -15.72 2.46 4.92
N ASP A 37 -16.45 3.15 4.05
CA ASP A 37 -17.39 4.21 4.42
C ASP A 37 -18.82 3.67 4.34
N GLU A 38 -19.47 3.49 5.49
CA GLU A 38 -20.90 3.12 5.56
C GLU A 38 -21.76 4.36 5.29
N LEU A 39 -22.10 4.60 4.02
CA LEU A 39 -23.05 5.64 3.62
C LEU A 39 -24.49 5.19 3.91
N VAL A 40 -24.96 5.43 5.14
CA VAL A 40 -26.37 5.18 5.51
C VAL A 40 -27.25 6.33 5.02
N ALA A 41 -28.02 6.09 3.96
CA ALA A 41 -29.09 6.98 3.50
C ALA A 41 -30.47 6.37 3.83
N PRO A 42 -31.41 7.15 4.41
CA PRO A 42 -32.71 6.60 4.83
C PRO A 42 -33.50 6.07 3.62
N GLY A 43 -33.82 4.76 3.66
CA GLY A 43 -34.62 4.07 2.63
C GLY A 43 -33.83 3.24 1.62
N PHE A 44 -32.50 3.23 1.68
CA PHE A 44 -31.64 2.43 0.79
C PHE A 44 -30.51 1.75 1.58
N ASN A 45 -30.36 0.42 1.42
CA ASN A 45 -29.16 -0.28 1.85
C ASN A 45 -28.13 -0.21 0.72
N LEU A 46 -27.06 0.56 0.89
CA LEU A 46 -25.96 0.58 -0.06
C LEU A 46 -24.90 -0.44 0.40
N TYR A 47 -24.43 -1.25 -0.55
CA TYR A 47 -23.43 -2.28 -0.31
C TYR A 47 -22.10 -1.66 0.12
N GLU A 48 -21.52 -2.21 1.17
CA GLU A 48 -20.18 -1.86 1.66
C GLU A 48 -19.14 -2.26 0.60
N ALA A 49 -18.36 -1.28 0.14
CA ALA A 49 -17.28 -1.48 -0.82
C ALA A 49 -15.94 -1.47 -0.08
N GLU A 50 -15.51 -2.65 0.38
CA GLU A 50 -14.17 -2.83 0.93
C GLU A 50 -13.15 -2.72 -0.22
N THR A 51 -12.26 -1.73 -0.15
CA THR A 51 -11.28 -1.46 -1.22
C THR A 51 -9.86 -1.73 -0.72
N ASP A 52 -9.45 -2.98 -0.85
CA ASP A 52 -8.06 -3.39 -0.67
C ASP A 52 -7.29 -3.35 -1.99
N VAL A 53 -6.06 -2.82 -1.94
CA VAL A 53 -5.16 -2.84 -3.09
C VAL A 53 -3.85 -3.52 -2.72
N ASP A 54 -3.46 -4.51 -3.51
CA ASP A 54 -2.19 -5.21 -3.43
C ASP A 54 -1.24 -4.70 -4.51
N THR A 55 -0.02 -4.32 -4.14
CA THR A 55 0.99 -3.80 -5.08
C THR A 55 2.33 -4.51 -4.90
N PHE A 56 2.93 -4.90 -6.03
CA PHE A 56 4.29 -5.44 -6.10
C PHE A 56 5.23 -4.43 -6.76
N ARG A 57 6.41 -4.22 -6.17
CA ARG A 57 7.44 -3.32 -6.70
C ARG A 57 8.77 -4.05 -6.82
N LEU A 58 9.49 -3.75 -7.90
CA LEU A 58 10.84 -4.22 -8.17
C LEU A 58 11.74 -3.03 -8.43
N GLY A 59 12.96 -3.03 -7.88
CA GLY A 59 13.89 -1.93 -8.03
C GLY A 59 15.35 -2.36 -8.02
N ILE A 60 16.20 -1.51 -8.58
CA ILE A 60 17.66 -1.66 -8.59
C ILE A 60 18.26 -0.43 -7.92
N THR A 61 19.16 -0.65 -6.96
CA THR A 61 19.89 0.39 -6.24
C THR A 61 21.36 0.33 -6.64
N VAL A 62 21.94 1.50 -6.90
CA VAL A 62 23.37 1.66 -7.24
C VAL A 62 24.03 2.51 -6.17
N LYS A 63 25.09 1.99 -5.56
CA LYS A 63 25.99 2.80 -4.71
C LYS A 63 26.93 3.59 -5.60
N LEU A 64 26.85 4.93 -5.50
CA LEU A 64 27.74 5.86 -6.19
C LEU A 64 28.86 6.27 -5.24
N GLY A 65 30.09 5.78 -5.50
CA GLY A 65 31.29 6.13 -4.72
C GLY A 65 32.20 4.92 -4.44
N SER A 66 33.48 5.22 -4.19
CA SER A 66 34.48 4.31 -3.58
C SER A 66 34.77 4.77 -2.17
#